data_AF-K8Z9Z4-F1
#
_entry.id   AF-K8Z9Z4-F1
#
_cell.length_a   1.000
_cell.length_b   1.000
_cell.length_c   1.000
_cell.angle_alpha   90.00
_cell.angle_beta   90.00
_cell.angle_gamma   90.00
#
_symmetry.space_group_name_H-M   'P 1'
#
loop_
_entity.id
_entity.type
_entity.pdbx_description
1 polymer ?
#
loop_
_entity_poly.entity_id
_entity_poly.type
_entity_poly.pdbx_seq_one_letter_code
_entity_poly.pdbx_strand_id
1 'polypeptide(L)'
;MKKVYPAILEVDPVGYGVYFPDVDGAVTQGKDELEALENASDALGIMLASYIENNEELPIATPIHELVKKHDDDIITLVSVELDDYITSYENVVISEVLNQEFMKPYNVSPEELSEKTNIPITIIQNILHNKEKITVDTSIRLGHFFGVPAKYFINLQNDIDVQNFESEYQDEYNKIQQIKA
;
A
#
# COMPACT_ATOMS: atom_id res chain seq x y z
N MET A 1 -2.99 9.39 -7.90
CA MET A 1 -2.85 10.81 -8.18
C MET A 1 -1.46 11.07 -8.76
N LYS A 2 -1.40 11.60 -9.99
CA LYS A 2 -0.11 11.92 -10.61
C LYS A 2 0.61 13.09 -9.92
N LYS A 3 1.90 12.92 -9.61
CA LYS A 3 2.81 13.95 -9.10
C LYS A 3 4.06 14.04 -9.96
N VAL A 4 4.74 15.18 -9.89
CA VAL A 4 5.97 15.46 -10.63
C VAL A 4 6.91 16.25 -9.73
N TYR A 5 8.13 15.75 -9.53
CA TYR A 5 9.19 16.43 -8.79
C TYR A 5 10.47 16.46 -9.62
N PRO A 6 11.26 17.53 -9.55
CA PRO A 6 12.59 17.51 -10.10
C PRO A 6 13.50 16.55 -9.33
N ALA A 7 14.30 15.78 -10.06
CA ALA A 7 15.38 14.96 -9.54
C ALA A 7 16.72 15.48 -10.06
N ILE A 8 17.75 15.30 -9.26
CA ILE A 8 19.14 15.53 -9.65
C ILE A 8 19.83 14.17 -9.71
N LEU A 9 20.39 13.85 -10.88
CA LEU A 9 21.23 12.69 -11.10
C LEU A 9 22.68 13.15 -11.02
N GLU A 10 23.39 12.74 -9.97
CA GLU A 10 24.84 12.91 -9.84
C GLU A 10 25.53 11.80 -10.63
N VAL A 11 26.42 12.18 -11.55
CA VAL A 11 27.18 11.22 -12.39
C VAL A 11 28.38 10.70 -11.60
N ASP A 12 28.48 9.38 -11.48
CA ASP A 12 29.60 8.69 -10.82
C ASP A 12 30.30 7.72 -11.80
N PRO A 13 31.61 7.45 -11.67
CA PRO A 13 32.30 6.46 -12.48
C PRO A 13 31.64 5.08 -12.58
N VAL A 14 30.82 4.68 -11.60
CA VAL A 14 30.12 3.38 -11.59
C VAL A 14 28.61 3.46 -11.85
N GLY A 15 28.06 4.64 -12.14
CA GLY A 15 26.63 4.82 -12.43
C GLY A 15 26.10 6.21 -12.12
N TYR A 16 24.89 6.26 -11.56
CA TYR A 16 24.18 7.49 -11.23
C TYR A 16 23.62 7.41 -9.82
N GLY A 17 23.92 8.42 -8.99
CA GLY A 17 23.17 8.68 -7.76
C GLY A 17 22.00 9.58 -8.08
N VAL A 18 20.84 9.37 -7.44
CA VAL A 18 19.65 10.19 -7.67
C VAL A 18 19.07 10.66 -6.35
N TYR A 19 18.71 11.93 -6.28
CA TYR A 19 17.97 12.47 -5.15
C TYR A 19 16.97 13.55 -5.56
N PHE A 20 15.99 13.79 -4.69
CA PHE A 20 14.96 14.79 -4.86
C PHE A 20 15.20 15.94 -3.87
N PRO A 21 15.56 17.16 -4.33
CA PRO A 21 15.90 18.27 -3.44
C PRO A 21 14.81 18.66 -2.44
N ASP A 22 13.55 18.46 -2.82
CA ASP A 22 12.39 18.86 -2.03
C ASP A 22 11.75 17.70 -1.25
N VAL A 23 12.20 16.46 -1.46
CA VAL A 23 11.60 15.26 -0.85
C VAL A 23 12.64 14.58 0.02
N ASP A 24 12.56 14.80 1.33
CA ASP A 24 13.55 14.30 2.28
C ASP A 24 13.61 12.76 2.25
N GLY A 25 14.83 12.21 2.32
CA GLY A 25 15.07 10.76 2.28
C GLY A 25 14.79 10.07 0.93
N ALA A 26 14.25 10.75 -0.09
CA ALA A 26 14.07 10.17 -1.42
C ALA A 26 15.41 10.16 -2.18
N VAL A 27 16.20 9.12 -1.95
CA VAL A 27 17.50 8.89 -2.57
C VAL A 27 17.59 7.48 -3.13
N THR A 28 18.27 7.32 -4.27
CA THR A 28 18.47 6.03 -4.92
C THR A 28 19.67 6.06 -5.87
N GLN A 29 19.90 4.98 -6.62
CA GLN A 29 21.00 4.86 -7.58
C GLN A 29 20.65 3.91 -8.73
N GLY A 30 21.37 4.01 -9.85
CA GLY A 30 21.28 3.07 -10.97
C GLY A 30 22.61 2.94 -11.70
N LYS A 31 22.87 1.79 -12.35
CA LYS A 31 24.10 1.55 -13.12
C LYS A 31 24.12 2.29 -14.45
N ASP A 32 22.95 2.68 -14.93
CA ASP A 32 22.72 3.44 -16.16
C ASP A 32 21.56 4.43 -15.94
N GLU A 33 21.38 5.38 -16.87
CA GLU A 33 20.40 6.46 -16.74
C GLU A 33 18.96 5.92 -16.67
N LEU A 34 18.64 4.86 -17.42
CA LEU A 34 17.30 4.29 -17.43
C LEU A 34 16.97 3.64 -16.08
N GLU A 35 17.84 2.76 -15.58
CA GLU A 35 17.67 2.12 -14.27
C GLU A 35 17.62 3.17 -13.15
N ALA A 36 18.44 4.22 -13.24
CA ALA A 36 18.43 5.31 -12.27
C ALA A 36 17.08 6.05 -12.24
N LEU A 37 16.48 6.32 -13.41
CA LEU A 37 15.18 6.97 -13.51
C LEU A 37 14.02 6.07 -13.07
N GLU A 38 14.07 4.77 -13.40
CA GLU A 38 13.09 3.78 -12.91
C GLU A 38 13.13 3.72 -11.38
N ASN A 39 14.31 3.51 -10.80
CA ASN A 39 14.49 3.47 -9.35
C ASN A 39 14.12 4.79 -8.68
N ALA A 40 14.31 5.94 -9.35
CA ALA A 40 13.94 7.24 -8.83
C ALA A 40 12.42 7.44 -8.78
N SER A 41 11.68 6.91 -9.76
CA SER A 41 10.22 6.93 -9.75
C SER A 41 9.68 6.14 -8.54
N ASP A 42 10.24 4.96 -8.28
CA ASP A 42 9.88 4.11 -7.15
C ASP A 42 10.20 4.79 -5.80
N ALA A 43 11.43 5.30 -5.66
CA ALA A 43 11.85 5.99 -4.43
C ALA A 43 11.00 7.22 -4.13
N LEU A 44 10.65 8.01 -5.16
CA LEU A 44 9.75 9.15 -5.04
C LEU A 44 8.35 8.71 -4.61
N GLY A 45 7.81 7.66 -5.23
CA GLY A 45 6.48 7.12 -4.94
C GLY A 45 6.35 6.67 -3.48
N ILE A 46 7.30 5.85 -3.02
CA ILE A 46 7.34 5.36 -1.64
C ILE A 46 7.40 6.52 -0.65
N MET A 47 8.26 7.51 -0.91
CA MET A 47 8.45 8.60 0.04
C MET A 47 7.20 9.50 0.11
N LEU A 48 6.65 9.92 -1.04
CA LEU A 48 5.43 10.74 -1.06
C LEU A 48 4.22 10.00 -0.49
N ALA A 49 4.13 8.67 -0.68
CA ALA A 49 3.11 7.86 -0.02
C ALA A 49 3.27 7.89 1.51
N SER A 50 4.50 7.80 2.03
CA SER A 50 4.75 7.90 3.47
C SER A 50 4.31 9.23 4.07
N TYR A 51 4.49 10.36 3.37
CA TYR A 51 3.94 11.66 3.82
C TYR A 51 2.41 11.58 4.00
N ILE A 52 1.71 10.98 3.01
CA ILE A 52 0.24 10.83 3.07
C ILE A 52 -0.17 9.90 4.22
N GLU A 53 0.49 8.75 4.36
CA GLU A 53 0.21 7.76 5.40
C GLU A 53 0.42 8.33 6.82
N ASN A 54 1.39 9.24 6.97
CA ASN A 54 1.67 9.91 8.25
C ASN A 54 0.84 11.18 8.47
N ASN A 55 -0.15 11.48 7.61
CA ASN A 55 -0.96 12.71 7.65
C ASN A 55 -0.12 14.01 7.56
N GLU A 56 1.01 13.94 6.86
CA GLU A 56 1.88 15.08 6.58
C GLU A 56 1.53 15.73 5.23
N GLU A 57 1.73 17.04 5.11
CA GLU A 57 1.55 17.73 3.84
C GLU A 57 2.67 17.33 2.86
N LEU A 58 2.30 17.06 1.61
CA LEU A 58 3.26 16.76 0.56
C LEU A 58 4.22 17.95 0.36
N PRO A 59 5.53 17.71 0.18
CA PRO A 59 6.50 18.77 -0.04
C PRO A 59 6.19 19.57 -1.32
N ILE A 60 6.53 20.85 -1.34
CA ILE A 60 6.32 21.69 -2.53
C ILE A 60 7.53 21.54 -3.45
N ALA A 61 7.30 21.11 -4.69
CA ALA A 61 8.35 20.98 -5.70
C ALA A 61 8.90 22.37 -6.10
N THR A 62 10.20 22.54 -5.98
CA THR A 62 10.93 23.69 -6.52
C THR A 62 10.84 23.66 -8.05
N PRO A 63 10.55 24.79 -8.72
CA PRO A 63 10.56 24.82 -10.18
C PRO A 63 11.92 24.39 -10.75
N ILE A 64 11.91 23.52 -11.77
CA ILE A 64 13.15 22.92 -12.30
C ILE A 64 14.20 23.96 -12.77
N HIS A 65 13.77 25.13 -13.23
CA HIS A 65 14.67 26.21 -13.68
C HIS A 65 15.33 27.00 -12.53
N GLU A 66 14.91 26.78 -11.28
CA GLU A 66 15.52 27.38 -10.09
C GLU A 66 16.59 26.47 -9.47
N LEU A 67 16.64 25.21 -9.89
CA LEU A 67 17.62 24.26 -9.41
C LEU A 67 18.99 24.51 -10.03
N VAL A 68 20.01 24.36 -9.20
CA VAL A 68 21.41 24.55 -9.56
C VAL A 68 22.13 23.22 -9.42
N LYS A 69 22.81 22.82 -10.49
CA LYS A 69 23.67 21.65 -10.49
C LYS A 69 24.87 21.88 -9.57
N LYS A 70 25.32 20.82 -8.91
CA LYS A 70 26.51 20.87 -8.06
C LYS A 70 27.77 20.64 -8.88
N HIS A 71 27.68 19.76 -9.88
CA HIS A 71 28.70 19.46 -10.86
C HIS A 71 28.15 19.69 -12.29
N ASP A 72 29.02 20.06 -13.23
CA ASP A 72 28.59 20.44 -14.59
C ASP A 72 27.90 19.29 -15.34
N ASP A 73 28.30 18.05 -15.02
CA ASP A 73 27.83 16.79 -15.57
C ASP A 73 26.55 16.25 -14.91
N ASP A 74 26.12 16.80 -13.76
CA ASP A 74 24.85 16.42 -13.14
C ASP A 74 23.68 16.63 -14.11
N ILE A 75 22.66 15.80 -14.03
CA ILE A 75 21.45 15.92 -14.86
C ILE A 75 20.29 16.33 -13.96
N ILE A 76 19.60 17.41 -14.33
CA ILE A 76 18.35 17.80 -13.69
C ILE A 76 17.22 17.38 -14.61
N THR A 77 16.27 16.61 -14.10
CA THR A 77 15.13 16.12 -14.87
C THR A 77 13.86 16.11 -14.03
N LEU A 78 12.70 15.93 -14.68
CA LEU A 78 11.43 15.75 -14.00
C LEU A 78 11.11 14.26 -13.93
N VAL A 79 10.85 13.76 -12.74
CA VAL A 79 10.33 12.42 -12.52
C VAL A 79 8.85 12.53 -12.18
N SER A 80 8.02 11.84 -12.95
CA SER A 80 6.60 11.71 -12.64
C SER A 80 6.32 10.39 -11.95
N VAL A 81 5.41 10.40 -11.00
CA VAL A 81 4.94 9.19 -10.30
C VAL A 81 3.42 9.18 -10.23
N GLU A 82 2.82 8.01 -10.36
CA GLU A 82 1.40 7.78 -10.10
C GLU A 82 1.24 7.33 -8.66
N LEU A 83 0.86 8.23 -7.75
CA LEU A 83 0.86 7.91 -6.31
C LEU A 83 -0.17 6.86 -5.91
N ASP A 84 -1.21 6.62 -6.71
CA ASP A 84 -2.20 5.60 -6.38
C ASP A 84 -1.59 4.19 -6.38
N ASP A 85 -0.46 3.99 -7.05
CA ASP A 85 0.27 2.71 -7.06
C ASP A 85 1.11 2.49 -5.78
N TYR A 86 1.41 3.57 -5.04
CA TYR A 86 2.32 3.56 -3.88
C TYR A 86 1.63 3.83 -2.56
N ILE A 87 0.51 4.55 -2.60
CA ILE A 87 -0.41 4.60 -1.46
C ILE A 87 -0.93 3.17 -1.34
N THR A 88 -0.27 2.39 -0.48
CA THR A 88 -0.89 1.18 0.01
C THR A 88 -2.10 1.70 0.74
N SER A 89 -3.28 1.55 0.15
CA SER A 89 -4.49 1.76 0.90
C SER A 89 -4.52 0.67 1.97
N TYR A 90 -3.80 0.87 3.07
CA TYR A 90 -4.21 0.33 4.35
C TYR A 90 -5.65 0.78 4.65
N GLU A 91 -6.13 1.83 3.99
CA GLU A 91 -7.56 2.19 3.92
C GLU A 91 -8.48 1.19 3.20
N ASN A 92 -8.00 0.17 2.47
CA ASN A 92 -8.90 -0.76 1.76
C ASN A 92 -8.42 -2.21 1.76
N VAL A 93 -7.61 -2.64 2.74
CA VAL A 93 -7.44 -4.09 2.94
C VAL A 93 -8.79 -4.62 3.42
N VAL A 94 -9.56 -5.19 2.50
CA VAL A 94 -10.83 -5.84 2.81
C VAL A 94 -10.64 -7.34 2.82
N ILE A 95 -11.33 -8.01 3.74
CA ILE A 95 -11.22 -9.46 3.91
C ILE A 95 -11.53 -10.25 2.61
N SER A 96 -12.35 -9.67 1.73
CA SER A 96 -12.66 -10.21 0.41
C SER A 96 -11.44 -10.29 -0.51
N GLU A 97 -10.60 -9.24 -0.50
CA GLU A 97 -9.41 -9.17 -1.33
C GLU A 97 -8.34 -10.11 -0.79
N VAL A 98 -8.18 -10.21 0.54
CA VAL A 98 -7.31 -11.22 1.15
C VAL A 98 -7.74 -12.63 0.74
N LEU A 99 -9.03 -12.97 0.92
CA LEU A 99 -9.55 -14.28 0.53
C LEU A 99 -9.32 -14.57 -0.96
N ASN A 100 -9.46 -13.57 -1.82
CA ASN A 100 -9.31 -13.74 -3.26
C ASN A 100 -7.83 -13.84 -3.70
N GLN A 101 -7.00 -12.87 -3.33
CA GLN A 101 -5.63 -12.71 -3.82
C GLN A 101 -4.63 -13.61 -3.11
N GLU A 102 -4.80 -13.85 -1.81
CA GLU A 102 -3.82 -14.60 -1.02
C GLU A 102 -4.17 -16.07 -0.89
N PHE A 103 -5.44 -16.43 -1.14
CA PHE A 103 -5.92 -17.81 -1.00
C PHE A 103 -6.50 -18.35 -2.31
N MET A 104 -7.60 -17.80 -2.82
CA MET A 104 -8.28 -18.41 -3.97
C MET A 104 -7.42 -18.42 -5.24
N LYS A 105 -6.81 -17.30 -5.64
CA LYS A 105 -5.96 -17.23 -6.82
C LYS A 105 -4.68 -18.08 -6.71
N PRO A 106 -3.91 -18.05 -5.60
CA PRO A 106 -2.69 -18.86 -5.47
C PRO A 106 -2.96 -20.37 -5.48
N TYR A 107 -4.11 -20.79 -4.94
CA TYR A 107 -4.52 -22.19 -4.96
C TYR A 107 -5.38 -22.57 -6.18
N ASN A 108 -5.64 -21.64 -7.10
CA ASN A 108 -6.51 -21.82 -8.28
C ASN A 108 -7.91 -22.38 -7.93
N VAL A 109 -8.51 -21.88 -6.85
CA VAL A 109 -9.82 -22.30 -6.35
C VAL A 109 -10.90 -21.32 -6.82
N SER A 110 -11.96 -21.82 -7.47
CA SER A 110 -13.11 -21.00 -7.87
C SER A 110 -14.13 -20.84 -6.72
N PRO A 111 -15.06 -19.86 -6.78
CA PRO A 111 -16.16 -19.76 -5.81
C PRO A 111 -17.03 -21.03 -5.72
N GLU A 112 -17.25 -21.70 -6.85
CA GLU A 112 -17.99 -22.96 -6.93
C GLU A 112 -17.23 -24.08 -6.22
N GLU A 113 -15.93 -24.22 -6.49
CA GLU A 113 -15.08 -25.22 -5.82
C GLU A 113 -14.99 -24.94 -4.32
N LEU A 114 -14.79 -23.68 -3.93
CA LEU A 114 -14.76 -23.28 -2.52
C LEU A 114 -16.09 -23.64 -1.85
N SER A 115 -17.23 -23.39 -2.49
CA SER A 115 -18.56 -23.75 -1.98
C SER A 115 -18.68 -25.27 -1.77
N GLU A 116 -18.31 -26.05 -2.78
CA GLU A 116 -18.39 -27.51 -2.74
C GLU A 116 -17.52 -28.09 -1.60
N LYS A 117 -16.29 -27.60 -1.46
CA LYS A 117 -15.31 -28.16 -0.51
C LYS A 117 -15.57 -27.73 0.94
N THR A 118 -16.11 -26.52 1.14
CA THR A 118 -16.34 -25.97 2.49
C THR A 118 -17.76 -26.18 2.99
N ASN A 119 -18.69 -26.53 2.09
CA ASN A 119 -20.13 -26.53 2.34
C ASN A 119 -20.66 -25.16 2.80
N ILE A 120 -19.97 -24.07 2.42
CA ILE A 120 -20.48 -22.71 2.52
C ILE A 120 -21.35 -22.46 1.28
N PRO A 121 -22.59 -21.95 1.40
CA PRO A 121 -23.39 -21.57 0.24
C PRO A 121 -22.63 -20.62 -0.70
N ILE A 122 -22.64 -20.92 -2.00
CA ILE A 122 -21.97 -20.10 -3.01
C ILE A 122 -22.40 -18.62 -2.96
N THR A 123 -23.64 -18.34 -2.59
CA THR A 123 -24.15 -16.98 -2.41
C THR A 123 -23.43 -16.23 -1.30
N ILE A 124 -23.10 -16.89 -0.19
CA ILE A 124 -22.34 -16.30 0.91
C ILE A 124 -20.91 -16.03 0.45
N ILE A 125 -20.27 -16.99 -0.24
CA ILE A 125 -18.92 -16.78 -0.80
C ILE A 125 -18.91 -15.60 -1.76
N GLN A 126 -19.85 -15.54 -2.70
CA GLN A 126 -19.96 -14.42 -3.65
C GLN A 126 -20.24 -13.11 -2.92
N ASN A 127 -21.09 -13.08 -1.91
CA ASN A 127 -21.34 -11.86 -1.14
C ASN A 127 -20.09 -11.39 -0.40
N ILE A 128 -19.32 -12.30 0.21
CA ILE A 128 -18.04 -11.99 0.84
C ILE A 128 -17.08 -11.41 -0.21
N LEU A 129 -16.90 -12.06 -1.35
CA LEU A 129 -16.02 -11.60 -2.43
C LEU A 129 -16.42 -10.23 -3.01
N HIS A 130 -17.68 -9.83 -2.89
CA HIS A 130 -18.18 -8.51 -3.31
C HIS A 130 -18.36 -7.53 -2.15
N ASN A 131 -17.79 -7.78 -0.97
CA ASN A 131 -17.91 -6.93 0.23
C ASN A 131 -19.36 -6.68 0.69
N LYS A 132 -20.29 -7.58 0.39
CA LYS A 132 -21.70 -7.49 0.78
C LYS A 132 -22.02 -8.21 2.09
N GLU A 133 -21.13 -9.10 2.52
CA GLU A 133 -21.34 -9.92 3.70
C GLU A 133 -20.01 -10.14 4.44
N LYS A 134 -20.06 -10.07 5.77
CA LYS A 134 -18.92 -10.34 6.64
C LYS A 134 -18.74 -11.85 6.82
N ILE A 135 -17.50 -12.26 7.04
CA ILE A 135 -17.15 -13.62 7.48
C ILE A 135 -17.72 -13.84 8.88
N THR A 136 -18.53 -14.89 9.03
CA THR A 136 -19.01 -15.37 10.32
C THR A 136 -18.01 -16.33 10.97
N VAL A 137 -18.22 -16.66 12.25
CA VAL A 137 -17.37 -17.65 12.95
C VAL A 137 -17.40 -19.02 12.26
N ASP A 138 -18.57 -19.53 11.86
CA ASP A 138 -18.70 -20.81 11.15
C ASP A 138 -17.99 -20.76 9.79
N THR A 139 -18.16 -19.67 9.03
CA THR A 139 -17.44 -19.43 7.77
C THR A 139 -15.92 -19.45 7.98
N SER A 140 -15.41 -18.74 9.00
CA SER A 140 -13.98 -18.69 9.32
C SER A 140 -13.42 -20.07 9.67
N ILE A 141 -14.16 -20.87 10.46
CA ILE A 141 -13.75 -22.24 10.81
C ILE A 141 -13.62 -23.09 9.53
N ARG A 142 -14.62 -23.04 8.65
CA ARG A 142 -14.63 -23.81 7.39
C ARG A 142 -13.50 -23.41 6.45
N LEU A 143 -13.31 -22.10 6.25
CA LEU A 143 -12.21 -21.58 5.43
C LEU A 143 -10.85 -21.94 6.03
N GLY A 144 -10.70 -21.85 7.35
CA GLY A 144 -9.48 -22.23 8.06
C GLY A 144 -9.11 -23.69 7.85
N HIS A 145 -10.09 -24.60 7.99
CA HIS A 145 -9.88 -26.01 7.69
C HIS A 145 -9.51 -26.26 6.22
N PHE A 146 -10.14 -25.57 5.28
CA PHE A 146 -9.89 -25.76 3.86
C PHE A 146 -8.51 -25.25 3.41
N PHE A 147 -8.12 -24.05 3.86
CA PHE A 147 -6.85 -23.41 3.48
C PHE A 147 -5.67 -23.76 4.40
N GLY A 148 -5.88 -24.57 5.44
CA GLY A 148 -4.81 -24.99 6.35
C GLY A 148 -4.31 -23.90 7.29
N VAL A 149 -5.17 -22.92 7.63
CA VAL A 149 -4.87 -21.85 8.59
C VAL A 149 -5.69 -22.04 9.88
N PRO A 150 -5.30 -21.44 11.01
CA PRO A 150 -6.07 -21.55 12.25
C PRO A 150 -7.53 -21.16 12.05
N ALA A 151 -8.47 -21.83 12.72
CA ALA A 151 -9.92 -21.61 12.58
C ALA A 151 -10.36 -20.15 12.80
N LYS A 152 -9.60 -19.39 13.60
CA LYS A 152 -9.83 -17.97 13.89
C LYS A 152 -9.18 -16.99 12.91
N TYR A 153 -8.43 -17.46 11.92
CA TYR A 153 -7.60 -16.61 11.05
C TYR A 153 -8.43 -15.53 10.35
N PHE A 154 -9.43 -15.95 9.56
CA PHE A 154 -10.21 -15.02 8.74
C PHE A 154 -11.07 -14.07 9.59
N ILE A 155 -11.68 -14.56 10.67
CA ILE A 155 -12.48 -13.69 11.55
C ILE A 155 -11.60 -12.69 12.31
N ASN A 156 -10.42 -13.09 12.77
CA ASN A 156 -9.49 -12.15 13.42
C ASN A 156 -9.00 -11.10 12.44
N LEU A 157 -8.61 -11.51 11.24
CA LEU A 157 -8.16 -10.57 10.22
C LEU A 157 -9.25 -9.57 9.84
N GLN A 158 -10.49 -10.03 9.67
CA GLN A 158 -11.63 -9.13 9.45
C GLN A 158 -11.80 -8.14 10.61
N ASN A 159 -11.70 -8.62 11.85
CA ASN A 159 -11.82 -7.75 13.02
C ASN A 159 -10.68 -6.72 13.09
N ASP A 160 -9.45 -7.13 12.79
CA ASP A 160 -8.29 -6.24 12.79
C ASP A 160 -8.45 -5.15 11.72
N ILE A 161 -8.89 -5.52 10.51
CA ILE A 161 -9.26 -4.60 9.43
C ILE A 161 -10.38 -3.64 9.87
N ASP A 162 -11.46 -4.19 10.43
CA ASP A 162 -12.59 -3.38 10.90
C ASP A 162 -12.11 -2.37 11.95
N VAL A 163 -11.34 -2.82 12.96
CA VAL A 163 -10.80 -1.94 14.01
C VAL A 163 -9.94 -0.83 13.42
N GLN A 164 -9.01 -1.14 12.52
CA GLN A 164 -8.17 -0.14 11.87
C GLN A 164 -9.00 0.91 11.13
N ASN A 165 -10.00 0.47 10.36
CA ASN A 165 -10.88 1.38 9.63
C ASN A 165 -11.66 2.30 10.58
N PHE A 166 -12.21 1.75 11.66
CA PHE A 166 -12.93 2.54 12.68
C PHE A 166 -12.00 3.47 13.46
N GLU A 167 -10.80 3.03 13.84
CA GLU A 167 -9.82 3.87 14.54
C GLU A 167 -9.39 5.07 13.69
N SER A 168 -9.20 4.88 12.39
CA SER A 168 -8.91 5.97 11.46
C SER A 168 -10.12 6.91 11.26
N GLU A 169 -11.32 6.37 11.07
CA GLU A 169 -12.54 7.17 10.83
C GLU A 169 -12.96 8.00 12.06
N TYR A 170 -12.79 7.46 13.28
CA TYR A 170 -13.29 8.06 14.52
C TYR A 170 -12.17 8.46 15.50
N GLN A 171 -10.94 8.63 15.02
CA GLN A 171 -9.75 8.88 15.85
C GLN A 171 -9.94 10.02 16.87
N ASP A 172 -10.48 11.16 16.41
CA ASP A 172 -10.72 12.35 17.23
C ASP A 172 -11.78 12.13 18.33
N GLU A 173 -12.73 11.23 18.09
CA GLU A 173 -13.73 10.84 19.08
C GLU A 173 -13.09 9.93 20.13
N TYR A 174 -12.36 8.90 19.69
CA TYR A 174 -11.70 7.94 20.57
C TYR A 174 -10.65 8.59 21.48
N ASN A 175 -9.89 9.57 20.98
CA ASN A 175 -8.90 10.32 21.76
C ASN A 175 -9.51 11.11 22.94
N LYS A 176 -10.83 11.38 22.93
CA LYS A 176 -11.52 12.08 24.03
C LYS A 176 -11.99 11.14 25.13
N ILE A 177 -11.95 9.83 24.91
CA ILE A 177 -12.41 8.83 25.88
C ILE A 177 -11.41 8.74 27.04
N GLN A 178 -11.88 8.98 28.25
CA GLN A 178 -11.04 8.90 29.45
C GLN A 178 -10.89 7.46 29.94
N GLN A 179 -9.65 7.01 30.10
CA GLN A 179 -9.37 5.72 30.70
C GLN A 179 -9.77 5.71 32.19
N ILE A 180 -10.28 4.57 32.66
CA ILE A 180 -10.54 4.34 34.08
C ILE A 180 -9.21 4.45 34.83
N LYS A 181 -9.14 5.36 35.80
CA LYS A 181 -8.00 5.44 36.72
C LYS A 181 -8.13 4.31 37.74
N ALA A 182 -7.13 3.44 37.80
CA ALA A 182 -6.98 2.42 38.85
C ALA A 182 -6.57 3.05 40.19
#